data_AF-A0A857J8L6-F1
#
_entry.id   AF-A0A857J8L6-F1
#
_cell.length_a   1.000
_cell.length_b   1.000
_cell.length_c   1.000
_cell.angle_alpha   90.00
_cell.angle_beta   90.00
_cell.angle_gamma   90.00
#
_symmetry.space_group_name_H-M   'P 1'
#
loop_
_entity.id
_entity.type
_entity.pdbx_description
1 polymer ?
#
loop_
_entity_poly.entity_id
_entity_poly.type
_entity_poly.pdbx_seq_one_letter_code
_entity_poly.pdbx_strand_id
1 'polypeptide(L)'
;MKTELRRIAVYVDEAEGGFVWVLIEQEEDTWRPLDRADRALAHYGDAMAKGLLALQALVEDLDAGPRTADDAPGNDEPAEDDAPRKPGAFGFGPAR
;
A
#
# COMPACT_ATOMS: atom_id res chain seq x y z
N MET A 1 -15.71 5.61 17.65
CA MET A 1 -15.61 6.68 16.64
C MET A 1 -15.57 6.04 15.26
N LYS A 2 -15.88 6.77 14.19
CA LYS A 2 -15.80 6.21 12.84
C LYS A 2 -14.38 6.46 12.34
N THR A 3 -13.53 5.44 12.41
CA THR A 3 -12.15 5.52 11.95
C THR A 3 -12.12 5.89 10.47
N GLU A 4 -11.53 7.04 10.15
CA GLU A 4 -11.41 7.46 8.75
C GLU A 4 -10.33 6.66 8.03
N LEU A 5 -10.62 6.28 6.79
CA LEU A 5 -9.66 5.61 5.93
C LEU A 5 -8.68 6.65 5.39
N ARG A 6 -7.38 6.39 5.56
CA ARG A 6 -6.32 7.18 4.93
C ARG A 6 -6.39 6.98 3.42
N ARG A 7 -6.49 8.06 2.68
CA ARG A 7 -6.60 8.02 1.22
C ARG A 7 -5.20 8.10 0.64
N ILE A 8 -4.59 6.93 0.45
CA ILE A 8 -3.24 6.81 -0.09
C ILE A 8 -3.33 6.26 -1.51
N ALA A 9 -2.62 6.88 -2.45
CA ALA A 9 -2.49 6.41 -3.82
C ALA A 9 -1.02 6.11 -4.14
N VAL A 10 -0.80 5.10 -4.98
CA VAL A 10 0.49 4.79 -5.58
C VAL A 10 0.46 5.17 -7.05
N TYR A 11 1.53 5.80 -7.52
CA TYR A 11 1.80 5.97 -8.94
C TYR A 11 3.27 5.71 -9.25
N VAL A 12 3.59 5.59 -10.53
CA VAL A 12 4.96 5.47 -11.02
C VAL A 12 5.29 6.70 -11.84
N ASP A 13 6.45 7.28 -11.53
CA ASP A 13 7.03 8.45 -12.19
C ASP A 13 8.28 8.03 -12.97
N GLU A 14 8.58 8.75 -14.05
CA GLU A 14 9.82 8.55 -14.81
C GLU A 14 10.87 9.55 -14.31
N ALA A 15 11.98 9.02 -13.81
CA ALA A 15 13.09 9.78 -13.25
C ALA A 15 14.37 9.50 -14.05
N GLU A 16 15.43 10.28 -13.77
CA GLU A 16 16.73 10.00 -14.37
C GLU A 16 17.21 8.59 -13.99
N GLY A 17 17.43 7.74 -15.00
CA GLY A 17 17.87 6.36 -14.80
C GLY A 17 16.75 5.32 -14.64
N GLY A 18 15.47 5.69 -14.80
CA GLY A 18 14.37 4.73 -14.93
C GLY A 18 13.08 5.15 -14.24
N PHE A 19 12.40 4.20 -13.61
CA PHE A 19 11.08 4.36 -13.01
C PHE A 19 11.15 4.32 -11.48
N VAL A 20 10.42 5.22 -10.82
CA VAL A 20 10.28 5.24 -9.36
C VAL A 20 8.82 5.21 -8.98
N TRP A 21 8.48 4.42 -7.96
CA TRP A 21 7.16 4.52 -7.34
C TRP A 21 7.12 5.72 -6.40
N VAL A 22 5.94 6.30 -6.27
CA VAL A 22 5.64 7.40 -5.34
C VAL A 22 4.31 7.09 -4.67
N LEU A 23 4.28 7.23 -3.34
CA LEU A 23 3.08 7.23 -2.53
C LEU A 23 2.68 8.67 -2.25
N ILE A 24 1.39 8.97 -2.42
CA ILE A 24 0.80 10.25 -2.06
C ILE A 24 -0.41 10.00 -1.15
N GLU A 25 -0.60 10.89 -0.19
CA GLU A 25 -1.75 10.89 0.69
C GLU A 25 -2.59 12.14 0.49
N GLN A 26 -3.91 11.97 0.54
CA GLN A 26 -4.83 13.10 0.52
C GLN A 26 -4.96 13.69 1.92
N GLU A 27 -4.51 14.94 2.07
CA GLU A 27 -4.79 15.80 3.22
C GLU A 27 -5.79 16.88 2.79
N GLU A 28 -6.97 16.87 3.40
CA GLU A 28 -8.10 17.73 3.01
C GLU A 28 -8.42 17.57 1.50
N ASP A 29 -8.20 18.63 0.71
CA ASP A 29 -8.41 18.66 -0.73
C ASP A 29 -7.09 18.61 -1.54
N THR A 30 -5.96 18.33 -0.88
CA THR A 30 -4.64 18.30 -1.51
C THR A 30 -3.98 16.93 -1.42
N TRP A 31 -3.23 16.55 -2.45
CA TRP A 31 -2.42 15.35 -2.45
C TRP A 31 -0.97 15.71 -2.17
N ARG A 32 -0.37 15.06 -1.17
CA ARG A 32 1.02 15.32 -0.76
C ARG A 32 1.87 14.06 -0.85
N PRO A 33 3.17 14.19 -1.20
CA PRO A 33 4.10 13.07 -1.17
C PRO A 33 4.18 12.48 0.24
N LEU A 34 3.98 11.18 0.34
CA LEU A 34 4.14 10.41 1.57
C LEU A 34 5.48 9.68 1.57
N ASP A 35 5.80 9.00 0.47
CA ASP A 35 7.06 8.26 0.30
C ASP A 35 7.41 8.08 -1.19
N ARG A 36 8.67 7.77 -1.49
CA ARG A 36 9.18 7.57 -2.86
C ARG A 36 10.33 6.59 -2.86
N ALA A 37 10.47 5.83 -3.95
CA ALA A 37 11.62 4.95 -4.12
C ALA A 37 12.96 5.71 -4.07
N ASP A 38 13.89 5.25 -3.23
CA ASP A 38 15.26 5.79 -3.14
C ASP A 38 16.06 5.65 -4.44
N ARG A 39 15.71 4.66 -5.27
CA ARG A 39 16.41 4.34 -6.52
C ARG A 39 15.45 4.03 -7.63
N ALA A 40 15.77 4.54 -8.83
CA ALA A 40 15.08 4.17 -10.06
C ALA A 40 15.31 2.70 -10.43
N LEU A 41 14.28 2.10 -10.99
CA LEU A 41 14.26 0.73 -11.50
C LEU A 41 14.18 0.76 -13.02
N ALA A 42 14.78 -0.22 -13.68
CA ALA A 42 14.82 -0.26 -15.14
C ALA A 42 13.44 -0.47 -15.78
N HIS A 43 12.48 -1.05 -15.04
CA HIS A 43 11.18 -1.43 -15.58
C HIS A 43 10.03 -0.85 -14.76
N TYR A 44 9.02 -0.32 -15.48
CA TYR A 44 7.80 0.23 -14.90
C TYR A 44 7.07 -0.79 -14.00
N GLY A 45 6.99 -2.05 -14.45
CA GLY A 45 6.33 -3.13 -13.69
C GLY A 45 6.98 -3.38 -12.33
N ASP A 46 8.31 -3.36 -12.27
CA ASP A 46 9.05 -3.53 -11.02
C ASP A 46 8.81 -2.36 -10.06
N ALA A 47 8.76 -1.13 -10.58
CA ALA A 47 8.43 0.05 -9.79
C ALA A 47 7.01 -0.03 -9.24
N MET A 48 6.03 -0.36 -10.08
CA MET A 48 4.64 -0.51 -9.66
C MET A 48 4.48 -1.58 -8.57
N ALA A 49 5.10 -2.75 -8.76
CA ALA A 49 5.06 -3.84 -7.79
C ALA A 49 5.67 -3.42 -6.45
N LYS A 50 6.84 -2.76 -6.45
CA LYS A 50 7.46 -2.27 -5.22
C LYS A 50 6.66 -1.16 -4.55
N GLY A 51 6.01 -0.30 -5.32
CA GLY A 51 5.11 0.73 -4.77
C GLY A 51 3.90 0.13 -4.06
N LEU A 52 3.32 -0.94 -4.59
CA LEU A 52 2.24 -1.67 -3.92
C LEU A 52 2.70 -2.35 -2.64
N LEU A 53 3.91 -2.94 -2.63
CA LEU A 53 4.50 -3.50 -1.41
C LEU A 53 4.76 -2.42 -0.36
N ALA A 54 5.25 -1.24 -0.78
CA ALA A 54 5.44 -0.10 0.10
C ALA A 54 4.10 0.37 0.72
N LEU A 55 3.04 0.44 -0.08
CA LEU A 55 1.70 0.76 0.43
C LEU A 55 1.22 -0.28 1.45
N GLN A 56 1.36 -1.58 1.15
CA GLN A 56 0.97 -2.65 2.07
C GLN A 56 1.73 -2.57 3.40
N ALA A 57 3.01 -2.19 3.39
CA ALA A 57 3.81 -2.04 4.59
C ALA A 57 3.34 -0.91 5.52
N LEU A 58 2.53 0.05 5.02
CA LEU A 58 1.91 1.10 5.82
C LEU A 58 0.60 0.67 6.48
N VAL A 59 0.14 -0.55 6.21
CA VAL A 59 -1.17 -1.06 6.65
C VAL A 59 -0.95 -2.21 7.63
N GLU A 60 -1.31 -2.01 8.89
CA GLU A 60 -1.19 -3.05 9.93
C GLU A 60 -2.17 -4.21 9.69
N ASP A 61 -3.40 -3.90 9.30
CA ASP A 61 -4.45 -4.86 8.92
C ASP A 61 -4.92 -4.61 7.49
N LEU A 62 -4.51 -5.49 6.57
CA LEU A 62 -4.82 -5.39 5.14
C LEU A 62 -6.32 -5.59 4.83
N ASP A 63 -7.07 -6.26 5.72
CA ASP A 63 -8.52 -6.42 5.56
C ASP A 63 -9.26 -5.13 5.95
N ALA A 64 -8.72 -4.35 6.90
CA ALA A 64 -9.29 -3.07 7.34
C ALA A 64 -8.80 -1.84 6.54
N GLY A 65 -7.63 -1.95 5.90
CA GLY A 65 -6.97 -0.89 5.14
C GLY A 65 -6.25 0.14 6.01
N PRO A 66 -5.56 1.14 5.42
CA PRO A 66 -4.80 2.14 6.17
C PRO A 66 -5.74 3.07 6.95
N ARG A 67 -5.67 3.04 8.28
CA ARG A 67 -6.46 3.86 9.19
C ARG A 67 -5.58 4.85 9.96
N THR A 68 -6.17 5.93 10.46
CA THR A 68 -5.49 6.87 11.36
C THR A 68 -5.23 6.21 12.71
N ALA A 69 -4.01 6.38 13.26
CA ALA A 69 -3.51 5.65 14.43
C ALA A 69 -4.34 5.81 15.72
N ASP A 70 -5.13 6.88 15.85
CA ASP A 70 -5.99 7.12 17.02
C ASP A 70 -7.15 6.13 17.17
N ASP A 71 -7.38 5.30 16.16
CA ASP A 71 -8.54 4.42 16.06
C ASP A 71 -8.16 3.04 15.46
N ALA A 72 -6.87 2.67 15.47
CA ALA A 72 -6.47 1.28 15.21
C ALA A 72 -7.21 0.40 16.24
N PRO A 73 -8.01 -0.60 15.82
CA PRO A 73 -8.72 -1.43 16.77
C PRO A 73 -7.69 -2.05 17.71
N GLY A 74 -7.77 -1.66 18.99
CA GLY A 74 -7.02 -2.30 20.05
C GLY A 74 -7.20 -3.81 19.93
N ASN A 75 -6.08 -4.51 20.06
CA ASN A 75 -5.95 -5.95 19.99
C ASN A 75 -6.79 -6.64 21.10
N ASP A 76 -8.12 -6.66 20.94
CA ASP A 76 -9.07 -7.38 21.78
C ASP A 76 -9.67 -8.55 20.98
N GLU A 77 -9.05 -9.71 21.21
CA GLU A 77 -9.54 -11.09 21.08
C GLU A 77 -9.69 -11.75 19.67
N PRO A 78 -9.47 -13.08 19.60
CA PRO A 78 -8.97 -13.75 18.41
C PRO A 78 -10.10 -14.08 17.42
N ALA A 79 -9.85 -13.82 16.15
CA ALA A 79 -10.67 -14.37 15.07
C ALA A 79 -10.42 -15.88 14.95
N GLU A 80 -11.24 -16.67 15.64
CA GLU A 80 -11.46 -18.08 15.27
C GLU A 80 -12.25 -18.11 13.96
N ASP A 81 -11.55 -18.26 12.83
CA ASP A 81 -12.05 -19.13 11.75
C ASP A 81 -10.85 -19.68 10.96
N ASP A 82 -10.49 -20.91 11.29
CA ASP A 82 -9.43 -21.72 10.68
C ASP A 82 -9.91 -22.17 9.29
N ALA A 83 -9.51 -21.42 8.28
CA ALA A 83 -9.54 -21.89 6.90
C ALA A 83 -8.15 -21.68 6.28
N PRO A 84 -7.54 -22.70 5.66
CA PRO A 84 -6.25 -22.54 5.00
C PRO A 84 -6.42 -21.67 3.76
N ARG A 85 -6.26 -20.36 3.92
CA ARG A 85 -6.19 -19.42 2.81
C ARG A 85 -4.84 -19.62 2.13
N LYS A 86 -4.87 -20.33 1.00
CA LYS A 86 -3.75 -20.40 0.05
C LYS A 86 -3.21 -18.99 -0.19
N PRO A 87 -1.89 -18.79 -0.35
CA PRO A 87 -1.35 -17.49 -0.73
C PRO A 87 -1.86 -17.15 -2.13
N GLY A 88 -2.98 -16.42 -2.17
CA GLY A 88 -3.49 -15.82 -3.38
C GLY A 88 -2.59 -14.65 -3.72
N ALA A 89 -1.92 -14.72 -4.87
CA ALA A 89 -1.17 -13.61 -5.42
C ALA A 89 -2.06 -12.36 -5.47
N PHE A 90 -1.74 -11.38 -4.64
CA PHE A 90 -2.32 -10.05 -4.71
C PHE A 90 -1.59 -9.29 -5.82
N GLY A 91 -2.31 -8.93 -6.88
CA GLY A 91 -1.78 -8.12 -7.98
C GLY A 91 -1.09 -8.95 -9.08
N PHE A 92 -1.71 -8.91 -10.26
CA PHE A 92 -1.26 -9.48 -11.54
C PHE A 92 -1.24 -11.02 -11.59
N GLY A 93 -2.22 -11.56 -12.33
CA GLY A 93 -2.25 -12.98 -12.70
C GLY A 93 -0.98 -13.41 -13.42
N PRO A 94 -0.78 -14.74 -13.59
CA PRO A 94 0.47 -15.27 -14.10
C PRO A 94 0.85 -14.66 -15.45
N ALA A 95 2.06 -14.10 -15.51
CA ALA A 95 2.70 -13.76 -16.77
C ALA A 95 2.71 -15.00 -17.66
N ARG A 96 2.18 -14.85 -18.87
CA ARG A 96 2.16 -15.91 -19.89
C ARG A 96 3.43 -15.86 -20.72
#